data_AF-A0A930XTL8-F1
#
_entry.id   AF-A0A930XTL8-F1
#
_cell.length_a   1.000
_cell.length_b   1.000
_cell.length_c   1.000
_cell.angle_alpha   90.00
_cell.angle_beta   90.00
_cell.angle_gamma   90.00
#
_symmetry.space_group_name_H-M   'P 1'
#
loop_
_entity.id
_entity.type
_entity.pdbx_description
1 polymer ?
#
loop_
_entity_poly.entity_id
_entity_poly.type
_entity_poly.pdbx_seq_one_letter_code
_entity_poly.pdbx_strand_id
1 'polypeptide(L)'
;MNSALKAKLIQHFAGKNTKGFTLIELLVVIIIIGILAAIALPSFLNQANKARQSEAQTYVGAMNRAQQAFYLENREFAGAANLDELELGLSDTDNYTYTIADGGPDSTQATNTATPTGPDLKGYAGTVWLGTGGDGNATTLAKLCEGDPGAVPACPID
;
A
#
# COMPACT_ATOMS: atom_id res chain seq x y z
N MET A 1 -13.18 37.33 63.24
CA MET A 1 -13.28 37.26 61.76
C MET A 1 -14.73 37.36 61.36
N ASN A 2 -15.09 38.34 60.52
CA ASN A 2 -16.46 38.70 60.18
C ASN A 2 -17.23 37.55 59.53
N SER A 3 -18.23 37.02 60.25
CA SER A 3 -19.13 35.94 59.81
C SER A 3 -19.89 36.27 58.52
N ALA A 4 -20.08 37.56 58.23
CA ALA A 4 -20.70 38.05 57.00
C ALA A 4 -19.89 37.74 55.74
N LEU A 5 -18.55 37.72 55.82
CA LEU A 5 -17.69 37.39 54.67
C LEU A 5 -17.74 35.89 54.36
N LYS A 6 -17.79 35.05 55.41
CA LYS A 6 -18.00 33.59 55.28
C LYS A 6 -19.34 33.29 54.63
N ALA A 7 -20.42 33.96 55.06
CA ALA A 7 -21.75 33.77 54.49
C ALA A 7 -21.80 34.17 53.01
N LYS A 8 -21.22 35.32 52.64
CA LYS A 8 -21.20 35.81 51.25
C LYS A 8 -20.30 34.98 50.33
N LEU A 9 -19.22 34.40 50.86
CA LEU A 9 -18.35 33.46 50.14
C LEU A 9 -19.08 32.13 49.86
N ILE A 10 -19.81 31.58 50.84
CA ILE A 10 -20.60 30.35 50.68
C ILE A 10 -21.74 30.57 49.66
N GLN A 11 -22.38 31.73 49.68
CA GLN A 11 -23.45 32.08 48.75
C GLN A 11 -22.96 32.25 47.29
N HIS A 12 -21.68 32.61 47.09
CA HIS A 12 -21.08 32.73 45.76
C HIS A 12 -20.71 31.37 45.12
N PHE A 13 -20.39 30.36 45.93
CA PHE A 13 -20.14 28.99 45.46
C PHE A 13 -21.44 28.16 45.32
N ALA A 14 -22.42 28.38 46.20
CA ALA A 14 -23.71 27.67 46.16
C ALA A 14 -24.65 28.12 45.01
N GLY A 15 -24.34 29.24 44.34
CA GLY A 15 -25.16 29.82 43.26
C GLY A 15 -24.73 29.46 41.84
N LYS A 16 -23.67 28.66 41.66
CA LYS A 16 -23.27 28.18 40.33
C LYS A 16 -23.88 26.79 40.11
N ASN A 17 -24.97 26.74 39.36
CA ASN A 17 -25.49 25.51 38.76
C ASN A 17 -24.45 24.95 37.77
N THR A 18 -23.38 24.35 38.28
CA THR A 18 -22.45 23.56 37.48
C THR A 18 -23.17 22.27 37.11
N LYS A 19 -23.87 22.28 35.97
CA LYS A 19 -24.37 21.07 35.34
C LYS A 19 -23.14 20.20 34.99
N GLY A 20 -22.85 19.22 35.84
CA GLY A 20 -21.81 18.23 35.57
C GLY A 20 -22.28 17.26 34.49
N PHE A 21 -21.34 16.71 33.74
CA PHE A 21 -21.59 15.63 32.77
C PHE A 21 -22.13 14.40 33.52
N THR A 22 -23.22 13.80 33.06
CA THR A 22 -23.74 12.59 33.69
C THR A 22 -22.96 11.36 33.21
N LEU A 23 -22.81 10.36 34.07
CA LEU A 23 -22.19 9.08 33.68
C LEU A 23 -22.96 8.39 32.54
N ILE A 24 -24.28 8.57 32.51
CA ILE A 24 -25.11 8.00 31.45
C ILE A 24 -24.91 8.70 30.10
N GLU A 25 -24.71 10.03 30.07
CA GLU A 25 -24.34 10.74 28.84
C GLU A 25 -23.02 10.23 28.28
N LEU A 26 -22.03 10.03 29.14
CA LEU A 26 -20.73 9.51 28.70
C LEU A 26 -20.85 8.06 28.21
N LEU A 27 -21.67 7.24 28.88
CA LEU A 27 -21.94 5.86 28.49
C LEU A 27 -22.61 5.75 27.11
N VAL A 28 -23.60 6.59 26.81
CA VAL A 28 -24.25 6.58 25.49
C VAL A 28 -23.28 7.03 24.40
N VAL A 29 -22.42 8.02 24.67
CA VAL A 29 -21.41 8.49 23.70
C VAL A 29 -20.42 7.39 23.36
N ILE A 30 -19.89 6.67 24.35
CA ILE A 30 -18.92 5.59 24.09
C ILE A 30 -19.56 4.41 23.32
N ILE A 31 -20.85 4.15 23.53
CA ILE A 31 -21.59 3.14 22.78
C ILE A 31 -21.71 3.56 21.32
N ILE A 32 -22.08 4.81 21.05
CA ILE A 32 -22.23 5.30 19.67
C ILE A 32 -20.89 5.28 18.93
N ILE A 33 -19.81 5.80 19.52
CA ILE A 33 -18.48 5.74 18.88
C ILE A 33 -17.99 4.30 18.72
N GLY A 34 -18.34 3.39 19.63
CA GLY A 34 -18.01 1.97 19.52
C GLY A 34 -18.66 1.31 18.31
N ILE A 35 -19.94 1.57 18.06
CA ILE A 35 -20.67 1.06 16.89
C ILE A 35 -20.07 1.64 15.60
N LEU A 36 -19.82 2.95 15.57
CA LEU A 36 -19.24 3.61 14.39
C LEU A 36 -17.83 3.08 14.10
N ALA A 37 -16.99 2.91 15.12
CA ALA A 37 -15.64 2.37 14.98
C ALA A 37 -15.65 0.93 14.46
N ALA A 38 -16.58 0.09 14.91
CA ALA A 38 -16.69 -1.30 14.45
C ALA A 38 -16.96 -1.41 12.94
N ILE A 39 -17.72 -0.48 12.36
CA ILE A 39 -18.03 -0.46 10.92
C ILE A 39 -16.92 0.25 10.13
N ALA A 40 -16.39 1.35 10.67
CA ALA A 40 -15.43 2.20 9.95
C ALA A 40 -14.01 1.59 9.90
N LEU A 41 -13.55 0.95 10.98
CA LEU A 41 -12.20 0.44 11.09
C LEU A 41 -11.81 -0.58 10.00
N PRO A 42 -12.59 -1.64 9.70
CA PRO A 42 -12.22 -2.59 8.64
C PRO A 42 -12.17 -1.93 7.26
N SER A 43 -13.08 -1.00 6.97
CA SER A 43 -13.08 -0.23 5.72
C SER A 43 -11.85 0.67 5.60
N PHE A 44 -11.45 1.31 6.70
CA PHE A 44 -10.25 2.14 6.75
C PHE A 44 -8.97 1.34 6.51
N LEU A 45 -8.84 0.18 7.16
CA LEU A 45 -7.68 -0.71 6.97
C LEU A 45 -7.59 -1.22 5.53
N ASN A 46 -8.72 -1.59 4.91
CA ASN A 46 -8.73 -2.01 3.51
C ASN A 46 -8.32 -0.89 2.55
N GLN A 47 -8.77 0.35 2.81
CA GLN A 47 -8.36 1.51 2.01
C GLN A 47 -6.86 1.82 2.16
N ALA A 48 -6.33 1.72 3.38
CA ALA A 48 -4.89 1.86 3.62
C ALA A 48 -4.09 0.79 2.87
N ASN A 49 -4.54 -0.47 2.89
CA ASN A 49 -3.91 -1.55 2.13
C ASN A 49 -4.00 -1.33 0.61
N LYS A 50 -5.12 -0.82 0.11
CA LYS A 50 -5.26 -0.47 -1.31
C LYS A 50 -4.31 0.65 -1.74
N ALA A 51 -4.11 1.65 -0.89
CA ALA A 51 -3.15 2.72 -1.14
C ALA A 51 -1.71 2.17 -1.24
N ARG A 52 -1.33 1.27 -0.31
CA ARG A 52 -0.04 0.56 -0.36
C ARG A 52 0.09 -0.32 -1.61
N GLN A 53 -0.96 -1.05 -1.99
CA GLN A 53 -0.93 -1.87 -3.21
C GLN A 53 -0.79 -1.03 -4.50
N SER A 54 -1.29 0.21 -4.51
CA SER A 54 -1.11 1.12 -5.65
C SER A 54 0.36 1.49 -5.89
N GLU A 55 1.18 1.51 -4.84
CA GLU A 55 2.63 1.71 -4.93
C GLU A 55 3.28 0.57 -5.72
N ALA A 56 3.00 -0.68 -5.32
CA ALA A 56 3.51 -1.86 -6.00
C ALA A 56 3.11 -1.92 -7.48
N GLN A 57 1.84 -1.65 -7.81
CA GLN A 57 1.39 -1.60 -9.20
C GLN A 57 2.14 -0.56 -10.02
N THR A 58 2.39 0.61 -9.43
CA THR A 58 3.10 1.71 -10.09
C THR A 58 4.56 1.35 -10.35
N TYR A 59 5.24 0.77 -9.36
CA TYR A 59 6.64 0.40 -9.45
C TYR A 59 6.86 -0.79 -10.39
N VAL A 60 6.07 -1.86 -10.29
CA VAL A 60 6.15 -2.98 -11.24
C VAL A 60 5.84 -2.52 -12.67
N GLY A 61 4.87 -1.61 -12.84
CA GLY A 61 4.60 -0.99 -14.14
C GLY A 61 5.78 -0.15 -14.67
N ALA A 62 6.48 0.56 -13.79
CA ALA A 62 7.69 1.29 -14.14
C ALA A 62 8.85 0.34 -14.50
N MET A 63 9.06 -0.72 -13.73
CA MET A 63 10.02 -1.79 -14.02
C MET A 63 9.74 -2.43 -15.36
N ASN A 64 8.48 -2.72 -15.70
CA ASN A 64 8.13 -3.28 -17.01
C ASN A 64 8.51 -2.34 -18.16
N ARG A 65 8.24 -1.05 -18.04
CA ARG A 65 8.63 -0.06 -19.06
C ARG A 65 10.15 0.06 -19.18
N ALA A 66 10.86 0.04 -18.05
CA ALA A 66 12.31 0.08 -18.03
C ALA A 66 12.92 -1.18 -18.64
N GLN A 67 12.38 -2.37 -18.36
CA GLN A 67 12.82 -3.62 -18.99
C GLN A 67 12.64 -3.58 -20.51
N GLN A 68 11.51 -3.03 -21.00
CA GLN A 68 11.31 -2.85 -22.44
C GLN A 68 12.34 -1.90 -23.04
N ALA A 69 12.59 -0.75 -22.39
CA ALA A 69 13.60 0.21 -22.84
C ALA A 69 15.02 -0.41 -22.83
N PHE A 70 15.38 -1.09 -21.75
CA PHE A 70 16.65 -1.78 -21.59
C PHE A 70 16.86 -2.84 -22.68
N TYR A 71 15.83 -3.62 -23.00
CA TYR A 71 15.88 -4.58 -24.10
C TYR A 71 16.06 -3.90 -25.46
N LEU A 72 15.41 -2.76 -25.71
CA LEU A 72 15.57 -2.01 -26.96
C LEU A 72 17.00 -1.49 -27.14
N GLU A 73 17.68 -1.14 -26.05
CA GLU A 73 19.05 -0.61 -26.06
C GLU A 73 20.11 -1.73 -26.11
N ASN A 74 19.96 -2.76 -25.28
CA ASN A 74 20.99 -3.78 -25.05
C ASN A 74 20.71 -5.11 -25.75
N ARG A 75 19.49 -5.33 -26.27
CA ARG A 75 19.00 -6.59 -26.85
C ARG A 75 18.99 -7.78 -25.89
N GLU A 76 19.02 -7.50 -24.60
CA GLU A 76 18.89 -8.45 -23.50
C GLU A 76 18.04 -7.82 -22.39
N PHE A 77 17.49 -8.64 -21.49
CA PHE A 77 16.79 -8.13 -20.32
C PHE A 77 17.77 -7.90 -19.18
N ALA A 78 17.42 -6.99 -18.26
CA ALA A 78 18.24 -6.79 -17.08
C ALA A 78 18.30 -8.06 -16.23
N GLY A 79 19.45 -8.31 -15.63
CA GLY A 79 19.77 -9.52 -14.88
C GLY A 79 18.83 -9.78 -13.71
N ALA A 80 18.61 -11.07 -13.43
CA ALA A 80 17.90 -11.47 -12.23
C ALA A 80 18.54 -10.87 -10.97
N ALA A 81 17.69 -10.36 -10.08
CA ALA A 81 18.06 -9.62 -8.87
C ALA A 81 18.96 -8.38 -9.08
N ASN A 82 19.13 -7.88 -10.32
CA ASN A 82 19.91 -6.67 -10.60
C ASN A 82 19.01 -5.52 -11.03
N LEU A 83 18.37 -4.86 -10.06
CA LEU A 83 17.49 -3.71 -10.32
C LEU A 83 18.25 -2.46 -10.76
N ASP A 84 19.53 -2.35 -10.40
CA ASP A 84 20.33 -1.17 -10.68
C ASP A 84 20.58 -0.98 -12.18
N GLU A 85 20.57 -2.08 -12.96
CA GLU A 85 20.63 -2.04 -14.44
C GLU A 85 19.47 -1.30 -15.09
N LEU A 86 18.32 -1.18 -14.41
CA LEU A 86 17.18 -0.42 -14.90
C LEU A 86 17.26 1.07 -14.59
N GLU A 87 18.23 1.50 -13.76
CA GLU A 87 18.49 2.89 -13.37
C GLU A 87 17.24 3.65 -12.85
N LEU A 88 16.29 2.93 -12.27
CA LEU A 88 15.02 3.51 -11.81
C LEU A 88 15.10 4.25 -10.47
N GLY A 89 16.22 4.12 -9.75
CA GLY A 89 16.38 4.63 -8.39
C GLY A 89 15.37 4.03 -7.40
N LEU A 90 14.85 2.84 -7.72
CA LEU A 90 13.93 2.10 -6.87
C LEU A 90 14.69 1.33 -5.80
N SER A 91 14.16 1.34 -4.60
CA SER A 91 14.60 0.50 -3.50
C SER A 91 13.41 -0.17 -2.85
N ASP A 92 13.67 -1.21 -2.06
CA ASP A 92 12.66 -1.81 -1.20
C ASP A 92 12.01 -0.75 -0.31
N THR A 93 10.73 -0.94 -0.04
CA THR A 93 9.94 -0.09 0.86
C THR A 93 9.46 -0.91 2.05
N ASP A 94 8.85 -0.25 3.03
CA ASP A 94 8.31 -0.94 4.22
C ASP A 94 7.25 -2.00 3.85
N ASN A 95 6.59 -1.83 2.70
CA ASN A 95 5.46 -2.66 2.26
C ASN A 95 5.86 -3.75 1.25
N TYR A 96 6.90 -3.50 0.45
CA TYR A 96 7.25 -4.34 -0.69
C TYR A 96 8.77 -4.45 -0.87
N THR A 97 9.20 -5.65 -1.23
CA THR A 97 10.53 -5.90 -1.78
C THR A 97 10.42 -6.11 -3.29
N TYR A 98 11.30 -5.46 -4.04
CA TYR A 98 11.28 -5.48 -5.50
C TYR A 98 12.42 -6.34 -6.02
N THR A 99 12.14 -7.18 -7.02
CA THR A 99 13.19 -7.98 -7.66
C THR A 99 12.84 -8.31 -9.10
N ILE A 100 13.87 -8.66 -9.88
CA ILE A 100 13.74 -9.22 -11.23
C ILE A 100 14.01 -10.72 -11.13
N ALA A 101 13.10 -11.52 -11.65
CA ALA A 101 13.28 -12.95 -11.91
C ALA A 101 13.34 -13.19 -13.42
N ASP A 102 13.89 -14.33 -13.83
CA ASP A 102 13.97 -14.80 -15.22
C ASP A 102 14.71 -13.89 -16.22
N GLY A 103 15.22 -12.74 -15.80
CA GLY A 103 15.96 -11.78 -16.64
C GLY A 103 17.46 -12.07 -16.75
N GLY A 104 18.10 -11.45 -17.74
CA GLY A 104 19.52 -11.62 -18.04
C GLY A 104 19.82 -11.84 -19.53
N PRO A 105 21.10 -12.10 -19.87
CA PRO A 105 21.51 -12.44 -21.22
C PRO A 105 20.78 -13.70 -21.70
N ASP A 106 20.41 -13.73 -22.98
CA ASP A 106 19.70 -14.84 -23.65
C ASP A 106 18.30 -15.18 -23.09
N SER A 107 17.82 -14.48 -22.05
CA SER A 107 16.45 -14.64 -21.55
C SER A 107 15.43 -14.15 -22.56
N THR A 108 14.34 -14.91 -22.73
CA THR A 108 13.19 -14.51 -23.58
C THR A 108 12.15 -13.68 -22.82
N GLN A 109 12.34 -13.52 -21.52
CA GLN A 109 11.45 -12.78 -20.63
C GLN A 109 12.20 -12.19 -19.43
N ALA A 110 11.58 -11.26 -18.72
CA ALA A 110 11.96 -10.83 -17.39
C ALA A 110 10.70 -10.59 -16.56
N THR A 111 10.69 -11.11 -15.34
CA THR A 111 9.56 -11.06 -14.42
C THR A 111 9.90 -10.12 -13.26
N ASN A 112 9.37 -8.91 -13.30
CA ASN A 112 9.46 -7.94 -12.22
C ASN A 112 8.48 -8.31 -11.11
N THR A 113 8.89 -8.42 -9.86
CA THR A 113 7.99 -8.78 -8.76
C THR A 113 8.02 -7.74 -7.65
N ALA A 114 6.86 -7.51 -7.04
CA ALA A 114 6.72 -6.81 -5.77
C ALA A 114 6.22 -7.83 -4.75
N THR A 115 7.12 -8.27 -3.88
CA THR A 115 6.82 -9.23 -2.82
C THR A 115 6.36 -8.48 -1.58
N PRO A 116 5.12 -8.70 -1.10
CA PRO A 116 4.60 -7.99 0.06
C PRO A 116 5.35 -8.44 1.33
N THR A 117 5.69 -7.48 2.19
CA THR A 117 6.32 -7.77 3.50
C THR A 117 5.29 -8.18 4.56
N GLY A 118 4.01 -7.82 4.37
CA GLY A 118 2.91 -8.10 5.28
C GLY A 118 1.84 -9.04 4.70
N PRO A 119 1.13 -9.81 5.54
CA PRO A 119 0.15 -10.81 5.08
C PRO A 119 -1.12 -10.21 4.46
N ASP A 120 -1.45 -8.96 4.77
CA ASP A 120 -2.68 -8.30 4.29
C ASP A 120 -2.50 -7.60 2.92
N LEU A 121 -1.26 -7.57 2.40
CA LEU A 121 -0.92 -6.95 1.14
C LEU A 121 -0.82 -8.00 0.04
N LYS A 122 -1.40 -7.71 -1.11
CA LYS A 122 -1.28 -8.55 -2.31
C LYS A 122 0.09 -8.38 -2.96
N GLY A 123 0.65 -9.46 -3.48
CA GLY A 123 1.83 -9.40 -4.34
C GLY A 123 1.47 -9.09 -5.79
N TYR A 124 2.45 -8.52 -6.49
CA TYR A 124 2.32 -8.16 -7.90
C TYR A 124 3.49 -8.73 -8.69
N ALA A 125 3.22 -9.19 -9.90
CA ALA A 125 4.25 -9.63 -10.84
C ALA A 125 3.98 -9.03 -12.22
N GLY A 126 5.03 -8.57 -12.88
CA GLY A 126 5.02 -7.96 -14.18
C GLY A 126 5.99 -8.68 -15.10
N THR A 127 5.49 -9.47 -16.03
CA THR A 127 6.34 -10.18 -16.99
C THR A 127 6.45 -9.35 -18.26
N VAL A 128 7.67 -9.14 -18.71
CA VAL A 128 8.02 -8.59 -20.03
C VAL A 128 8.64 -9.70 -20.84
N TRP A 129 8.22 -9.88 -22.09
CA TRP A 129 8.77 -10.93 -22.95
C TRP A 129 8.80 -10.50 -24.41
N LEU A 130 9.56 -11.24 -25.21
CA LEU A 130 9.58 -11.07 -26.65
C LEU A 130 8.42 -11.85 -27.26
N GLY A 131 7.56 -11.13 -27.98
CA GLY A 131 6.46 -11.72 -28.71
C GLY A 131 6.28 -11.03 -30.05
N THR A 132 5.27 -11.48 -30.81
CA THR A 132 4.92 -10.85 -32.08
C THR A 132 3.73 -9.94 -31.86
N GLY A 133 3.87 -8.66 -32.18
CA GLY A 133 2.77 -7.70 -32.12
C GLY A 133 1.71 -7.98 -33.20
N GLY A 134 0.58 -7.29 -33.13
CA GLY A 134 -0.51 -7.43 -34.12
C GLY A 134 -0.07 -7.19 -35.58
N ASP A 135 1.05 -6.48 -35.76
CA ASP A 135 1.64 -6.16 -37.07
C ASP A 135 2.62 -7.22 -37.60
N GLY A 136 2.78 -8.36 -36.91
CA GLY A 136 3.67 -9.45 -37.33
C GLY A 136 5.16 -9.21 -37.03
N ASN A 137 5.52 -8.08 -36.43
CA ASN A 137 6.88 -7.74 -36.03
C ASN A 137 7.18 -8.19 -34.60
N ALA A 138 8.43 -8.62 -34.36
CA ALA A 138 8.92 -8.90 -33.01
C ALA A 138 8.93 -7.62 -32.18
N THR A 139 8.30 -7.69 -31.00
CA THR A 139 8.16 -6.57 -30.06
C THR A 139 8.24 -7.09 -28.63
N THR A 140 8.53 -6.19 -27.70
CA THR A 140 8.42 -6.50 -26.27
C THR A 140 6.98 -6.31 -25.82
N LEU A 141 6.38 -7.35 -25.25
CA LEU A 141 5.05 -7.32 -24.64
C LEU A 141 5.20 -7.31 -23.12
N ALA A 142 4.19 -6.81 -22.41
CA ALA A 142 4.16 -6.86 -20.96
C ALA A 142 2.76 -7.15 -20.41
N LYS A 143 2.73 -7.85 -19.28
CA LYS A 143 1.53 -8.22 -18.54
C LYS A 143 1.77 -7.94 -17.07
N LEU A 144 0.74 -7.45 -16.39
CA LEU A 144 0.73 -7.30 -14.94
C LEU A 144 -0.26 -8.30 -14.35
N CYS A 145 0.19 -9.06 -13.36
CA CYS A 145 -0.57 -10.05 -12.63
C CYS A 145 -0.67 -9.64 -11.16
N GLU A 146 -1.84 -9.83 -10.58
CA GLU A 146 -2.13 -9.62 -9.17
C GLU A 146 -2.33 -10.97 -8.47
N GLY A 147 -1.75 -11.12 -7.28
CA GLY A 147 -1.83 -12.34 -6.48
C GLY A 147 -2.73 -12.23 -5.26
N ASP A 148 -2.81 -13.34 -4.55
CA ASP A 148 -3.46 -13.41 -3.24
C ASP A 148 -2.62 -12.66 -2.17
N PRO A 149 -3.25 -12.21 -1.07
CA PRO A 149 -2.53 -11.57 0.03
C PRO A 149 -1.37 -12.44 0.57
N GLY A 150 -0.20 -11.83 0.74
CA GLY A 150 1.01 -12.48 1.23
C GLY A 150 1.78 -13.32 0.20
N ALA A 151 1.30 -13.41 -1.05
CA ALA A 151 1.95 -14.21 -2.09
C ALA A 151 2.18 -13.42 -3.38
N VAL A 152 3.29 -13.73 -4.07
CA VAL A 152 3.55 -13.24 -5.43
C VAL A 152 2.86 -14.17 -6.43
N PRO A 153 2.05 -13.66 -7.36
CA PRO A 153 1.39 -14.49 -8.36
C PRO A 153 2.40 -15.02 -9.39
N ALA A 154 2.12 -16.21 -9.93
CA ALA A 154 2.72 -16.60 -11.20
C ALA A 154 2.16 -15.70 -12.32
N CYS A 155 3.03 -15.20 -13.20
CA CYS A 155 2.62 -14.35 -14.32
C CYS A 155 3.11 -14.95 -15.65
N PRO A 156 2.43 -16.00 -16.14
CA PRO A 156 2.81 -16.67 -17.37
C PRO A 156 2.56 -15.77 -18.59
N ILE A 157 3.42 -15.96 -19.59
CA ILE A 157 3.24 -15.47 -20.97
C ILE A 157 2.17 -16.34 -21.64
N ASP A 158 1.18 -15.71 -22.29
CA ASP A 158 0.12 -16.40 -23.03
C ASP A 158 0.43 -16.42 -24.53
#